data_AF-A0A6J7LYX2-F1
#
_entry.id   AF-A0A6J7LYX2-F1
#
_cell.length_a   1.000
_cell.length_b   1.000
_cell.length_c   1.000
_cell.angle_alpha   90.00
_cell.angle_beta   90.00
_cell.angle_gamma   90.00
#
_symmetry.space_group_name_H-M   'P 1'
#
loop_
_entity.id
_entity.type
_entity.pdbx_description
1 polymer ?
#
loop_
_entity_poly.entity_id
_entity_poly.type
_entity_poly.pdbx_seq_one_letter_code
_entity_poly.pdbx_strand_id
1 'polypeptide(L)'
;MTQRRSVILDLCVQAEFHTLLLLSLYLLFAGHNQPGGGFAGGLVASCAFGLRYVAGGSSALSRSISIPATTFLGVGMLFAILTGCVSLLTGHEFLESAIFSADLMVLGTVKTSSVLFFDIGVYLVVLGMSLLLLEQLGGADGTDPDEVQP
;
A
#
# COMPACT_ATOMS: atom_id res chain seq x y z
N MET A 1 -7.70 -13.07 31.42
CA MET A 1 -6.24 -13.08 31.64
C MET A 1 -5.67 -11.79 31.06
N THR A 2 -5.10 -10.90 31.88
CA THR A 2 -4.53 -9.64 31.40
C THR A 2 -3.21 -9.94 30.70
N GLN A 3 -3.24 -10.10 29.37
CA GLN A 3 -2.03 -10.29 28.57
C GLN A 3 -1.15 -9.04 28.75
N ARG A 4 0.00 -9.20 29.41
CA ARG A 4 0.98 -8.12 29.53
C ARG A 4 1.46 -7.76 28.13
N ARG A 5 1.01 -6.62 27.59
CA ARG A 5 1.60 -6.03 26.39
C ARG A 5 3.07 -5.69 26.66
N SER A 6 3.94 -6.10 25.74
CA SER A 6 5.36 -5.76 25.81
C SER A 6 5.56 -4.33 25.33
N VAL A 7 5.88 -3.44 26.28
CA VAL A 7 6.16 -2.02 25.98
C VAL A 7 7.35 -1.88 25.01
N ILE A 8 8.33 -2.77 25.12
CA ILE A 8 9.51 -2.77 24.24
C ILE A 8 9.10 -3.08 22.79
N LEU A 9 8.23 -4.07 22.59
CA LEU A 9 7.74 -4.43 21.26
C LEU A 9 6.94 -3.27 20.63
N ASP A 10 6.03 -2.68 21.40
CA ASP A 10 5.22 -1.55 20.93
C ASP A 10 6.09 -0.36 20.52
N LEU A 11 7.15 -0.06 21.29
CA LEU A 11 8.09 1.02 20.97
C LEU A 11 8.92 0.72 19.72
N CYS A 12 9.47 -0.49 19.58
CA CYS A 12 10.23 -0.88 18.39
C CYS A 12 9.36 -0.78 17.13
N VAL A 13 8.14 -1.31 17.19
CA VAL A 13 7.21 -1.32 16.05
C VAL A 13 6.79 0.10 15.68
N GLN A 14 6.57 0.99 16.66
CA GLN A 14 6.24 2.39 16.40
C GLN A 14 7.38 3.11 15.64
N ALA A 15 8.64 2.84 16.00
CA ALA A 15 9.81 3.42 15.33
C ALA A 15 10.03 2.83 13.93
N GLU A 16 9.95 1.51 13.80
CA GLU A 16 10.13 0.81 12.53
C GLU A 16 9.03 1.13 11.52
N PHE A 17 7.79 1.28 11.97
CA PHE A 17 6.66 1.55 11.08
C PHE A 17 6.89 2.76 10.18
N HIS A 18 7.29 3.90 10.76
CA HIS A 18 7.55 5.13 9.99
C HIS A 18 8.74 4.96 9.05
N THR A 19 9.79 4.28 9.52
CA THR A 19 11.00 4.03 8.73
C THR A 19 10.71 3.13 7.52
N LEU A 20 9.92 2.07 7.71
CA LEU A 20 9.53 1.15 6.66
C LEU A 20 8.60 1.82 5.64
N LEU A 21 7.68 2.70 6.08
CA LEU A 21 6.85 3.47 5.14
C LEU A 21 7.69 4.44 4.30
N LEU A 22 8.69 5.09 4.89
CA LEU A 22 9.62 5.94 4.15
C LEU A 22 10.46 5.13 3.15
N LEU A 23 10.97 3.96 3.57
CA LEU A 23 11.71 3.05 2.70
C LEU A 23 10.82 2.52 1.56
N SER A 24 9.60 2.15 1.87
CA SER A 24 8.59 1.69 0.92
C SER A 24 8.32 2.75 -0.16
N LEU A 25 8.15 4.01 0.26
CA LEU A 25 7.96 5.12 -0.67
C LEU A 25 9.24 5.41 -1.48
N TYR A 26 10.41 5.33 -0.86
CA TYR A 26 11.69 5.42 -1.57
C TYR A 26 11.81 4.36 -2.67
N LEU A 27 11.47 3.09 -2.38
CA LEU A 27 11.52 2.01 -3.36
C LEU A 27 10.56 2.24 -4.53
N LEU A 28 9.36 2.79 -4.26
CA LEU A 28 8.41 3.16 -5.30
C LEU A 28 9.02 4.16 -6.29
N PHE A 29 9.68 5.21 -5.79
CA PHE A 29 10.32 6.22 -6.65
C PHE A 29 11.65 5.75 -7.27
N ALA A 30 12.41 4.92 -6.57
CA ALA A 30 13.70 4.42 -7.04
C ALA A 30 13.57 3.45 -8.23
N GLY A 31 12.40 2.79 -8.37
CA GLY A 31 12.11 1.77 -9.40
C GLY A 31 12.33 2.21 -10.84
N HIS A 32 12.35 3.52 -11.11
CA HIS A 32 12.59 4.05 -12.45
C HIS A 32 14.01 3.84 -12.97
N ASN A 33 15.01 3.82 -12.08
CA ASN A 33 16.43 3.80 -12.47
C ASN A 33 17.26 2.78 -11.68
N GLN A 34 16.68 2.18 -10.65
CA GLN A 34 17.32 1.24 -9.73
C GLN A 34 16.36 0.09 -9.38
N PRO A 35 16.87 -1.05 -8.88
CA PRO A 35 16.00 -2.11 -8.36
C PRO A 35 15.04 -1.55 -7.30
N GLY A 36 13.73 -1.77 -7.51
CA GLY A 36 12.65 -1.17 -6.72
C GLY A 36 11.29 -1.33 -7.40
N GLY A 37 10.45 -0.30 -7.31
CA GLY A 37 9.17 -0.18 -8.00
C GLY A 37 7.95 -0.42 -7.10
N GLY A 38 6.77 -0.43 -7.73
CA GLY A 38 5.48 -0.51 -7.05
C GLY A 38 5.31 -1.77 -6.20
N PHE A 39 5.74 -2.91 -6.73
CA PHE A 39 5.62 -4.20 -6.04
C PHE A 39 6.51 -4.27 -4.78
N ALA A 40 7.81 -3.94 -4.92
CA ALA A 40 8.75 -3.98 -3.81
C ALA A 40 8.37 -2.95 -2.72
N GLY A 41 8.00 -1.73 -3.12
CA GLY A 41 7.48 -0.72 -2.21
C GLY A 41 6.23 -1.21 -1.48
N GLY A 42 5.27 -1.78 -2.22
CA GLY A 42 4.03 -2.33 -1.66
C GLY A 42 4.28 -3.41 -0.61
N LEU A 43 5.21 -4.34 -0.86
CA LEU A 43 5.57 -5.38 0.11
C LEU A 43 6.17 -4.80 1.39
N VAL A 44 7.05 -3.80 1.29
CA VAL A 44 7.64 -3.16 2.47
C VAL A 44 6.58 -2.43 3.29
N ALA A 45 5.63 -1.76 2.63
CA ALA A 45 4.48 -1.17 3.32
C ALA A 45 3.64 -2.25 4.01
N SER A 46 3.36 -3.37 3.33
CA SER A 46 2.66 -4.52 3.91
C SER A 46 3.37 -5.09 5.14
N CYS A 47 4.71 -5.17 5.12
CA CYS A 47 5.50 -5.56 6.29
C CYS A 47 5.30 -4.56 7.45
N ALA A 48 5.32 -3.25 7.18
CA ALA A 48 5.10 -2.23 8.21
C ALA A 48 3.73 -2.40 8.90
N PHE A 49 2.66 -2.60 8.11
CA PHE A 49 1.33 -2.86 8.65
C PHE A 49 1.23 -4.23 9.33
N GLY A 50 1.90 -5.25 8.80
CA GLY A 50 1.99 -6.58 9.41
C GLY A 50 2.64 -6.54 10.80
N LEU A 51 3.74 -5.79 10.97
CA LEU A 51 4.38 -5.60 12.28
C LEU A 51 3.45 -4.91 13.29
N ARG A 52 2.73 -3.86 12.86
CA ARG A 52 1.72 -3.21 13.70
C ARG A 52 0.57 -4.13 14.07
N TYR A 53 0.15 -4.98 13.13
CA TYR A 53 -0.88 -5.98 13.37
C TYR A 53 -0.41 -7.03 14.39
N VAL A 54 0.82 -7.55 14.28
CA VAL A 54 1.37 -8.51 15.24
C VAL A 54 1.53 -7.92 16.64
N ALA A 55 1.95 -6.64 16.74
CA ALA A 55 2.15 -5.99 18.03
C ALA A 55 0.83 -5.62 18.74
N GLY A 56 -0.16 -5.17 17.97
CA GLY A 56 -1.38 -4.56 18.52
C GLY A 56 -2.71 -5.21 18.14
N GLY A 57 -2.69 -6.28 17.35
CA GLY A 57 -3.86 -6.99 16.83
C GLY A 57 -4.67 -6.17 15.82
N SER A 58 -5.88 -6.66 15.51
CA SER A 58 -6.85 -5.99 14.61
C SER A 58 -7.14 -4.54 15.03
N SER A 59 -7.21 -4.28 16.34
CA SER A 59 -7.45 -2.95 16.90
C SER A 59 -6.37 -1.91 16.54
N ALA A 60 -5.12 -2.33 16.36
CA ALA A 60 -4.05 -1.44 15.95
C ALA A 60 -4.15 -1.11 14.46
N LEU A 61 -4.55 -2.07 13.63
CA LEU A 61 -4.73 -1.87 12.20
C LEU A 61 -5.87 -0.89 11.91
N SER A 62 -7.04 -1.07 12.53
CA SER A 62 -8.18 -0.15 12.37
C SER A 62 -7.91 1.28 12.88
N ARG A 63 -6.97 1.45 13.81
CA ARG A 63 -6.52 2.77 14.27
C ARG A 63 -5.51 3.42 13.32
N SER A 64 -4.87 2.62 12.47
CA SER A 64 -3.86 3.05 11.50
C SER A 64 -4.47 3.50 10.19
N ILE A 65 -5.49 2.77 9.74
CA ILE A 65 -6.12 2.94 8.44
C ILE A 65 -7.63 2.96 8.66
N SER A 66 -8.26 4.06 8.26
CA SER A 66 -9.72 4.21 8.27
C SER A 66 -10.38 3.79 6.95
N ILE A 67 -9.59 3.47 5.92
CA ILE A 67 -10.04 3.14 4.57
C ILE A 67 -10.07 1.60 4.42
N PRO A 68 -11.16 1.01 3.89
CA PRO A 68 -11.23 -0.44 3.68
C PRO A 68 -10.09 -0.96 2.79
N ALA A 69 -9.53 -2.14 3.12
CA ALA A 69 -8.50 -2.78 2.31
C ALA A 69 -8.91 -2.97 0.83
N THR A 70 -10.20 -3.27 0.60
CA THR A 70 -10.78 -3.42 -0.74
C THR A 70 -10.74 -2.12 -1.55
N THR A 71 -10.76 -0.95 -0.92
CA THR A 71 -10.65 0.34 -1.60
C THR A 71 -9.26 0.53 -2.18
N PHE A 72 -8.20 0.17 -1.45
CA PHE A 72 -6.83 0.22 -1.97
C PHE A 72 -6.68 -0.65 -3.22
N LEU A 73 -7.27 -1.85 -3.20
CA LEU A 73 -7.25 -2.78 -4.32
C LEU A 73 -7.99 -2.23 -5.54
N GLY A 74 -9.21 -1.72 -5.35
CA GLY A 74 -10.03 -1.15 -6.42
C GLY A 74 -9.37 0.09 -7.04
N VAL A 75 -8.86 1.00 -6.22
CA VAL A 75 -8.16 2.21 -6.69
C VAL A 75 -6.86 1.84 -7.40
N GLY A 76 -6.08 0.90 -6.87
CA GLY A 76 -4.84 0.43 -7.49
C GLY A 76 -5.07 -0.19 -8.87
N MET A 77 -6.07 -1.07 -8.98
CA MET A 77 -6.47 -1.66 -10.26
C MET A 77 -6.92 -0.61 -11.27
N LEU A 78 -7.74 0.35 -10.82
CA LEU A 78 -8.20 1.46 -11.67
C LEU A 78 -7.02 2.31 -12.16
N PHE A 79 -6.06 2.65 -11.30
CA PHE A 79 -4.84 3.36 -11.68
C PHE A 79 -4.01 2.60 -12.72
N ALA A 80 -3.80 1.30 -12.52
CA ALA A 80 -3.02 0.48 -13.43
C ALA A 80 -3.66 0.39 -14.82
N ILE A 81 -4.98 0.15 -14.88
CA ILE A 81 -5.74 0.08 -16.14
C ILE A 81 -5.75 1.44 -16.83
N LEU A 82 -6.06 2.52 -16.10
CA LEU A 82 -6.12 3.86 -16.68
C LEU A 82 -4.77 4.28 -17.26
N THR A 83 -3.66 3.93 -16.62
CA THR A 83 -2.32 4.23 -17.14
C THR A 83 -2.11 3.61 -18.52
N GLY A 84 -2.51 2.35 -18.71
CA GLY A 84 -2.44 1.69 -20.01
C GLY A 84 -3.46 2.22 -21.03
N CYS A 85 -4.68 2.53 -20.60
CA CYS A 85 -5.71 3.12 -21.46
C CYS A 85 -5.31 4.51 -21.98
N VAL A 86 -4.66 5.34 -21.16
CA VAL A 86 -4.16 6.65 -21.59
C VAL A 86 -3.15 6.48 -22.72
N SER A 87 -2.25 5.49 -22.64
CA SER A 87 -1.30 5.18 -23.71
C SER A 87 -2.00 4.85 -25.04
N LEU A 88 -3.02 3.98 -24.99
CA LEU A 88 -3.83 3.63 -26.16
C LEU A 88 -4.55 4.84 -26.78
N LEU A 89 -5.11 5.72 -25.94
CA LEU A 89 -5.81 6.92 -26.41
C LEU A 89 -4.85 7.93 -27.06
N THR A 90 -3.57 7.90 -26.69
CA THR A 90 -2.52 8.71 -27.33
C THR A 90 -1.93 8.09 -28.60
N GLY A 91 -2.45 6.94 -29.06
CA GLY A 91 -2.00 6.26 -30.29
C GLY A 91 -0.76 5.37 -30.11
N HIS A 92 -0.35 5.14 -28.86
CA HIS A 92 0.75 4.26 -28.48
C HIS A 92 0.24 2.85 -28.13
N GLU A 93 1.14 1.88 -27.99
CA GLU A 93 0.79 0.54 -27.51
C GLU A 93 0.36 0.57 -26.03
N PHE A 94 -0.39 -0.46 -25.60
CA PHE A 94 -0.83 -0.57 -24.20
C PHE A 94 0.38 -0.68 -23.27
N LEU A 95 0.41 0.16 -22.23
CA LEU A 95 1.55 0.29 -21.29
C LEU A 95 2.88 0.67 -21.96
N GLU A 96 2.86 1.24 -23.16
CA GLU A 96 4.05 1.84 -23.74
C GLU A 96 4.56 2.97 -22.80
N SER A 97 5.86 2.95 -22.52
CA SER A 97 6.49 3.95 -21.65
C SER A 97 6.59 5.29 -22.36
N ALA A 98 5.51 6.06 -22.34
CA ALA A 98 5.52 7.45 -22.76
C ALA A 98 6.20 8.31 -21.67
N ILE A 99 7.27 9.01 -22.04
CA ILE A 99 7.92 10.00 -21.16
C ILE A 99 7.06 11.27 -21.20
N PHE A 100 6.16 11.41 -20.23
CA PHE A 100 5.43 12.67 -20.04
C PHE A 100 6.38 13.70 -19.43
N SER A 101 6.74 14.70 -20.23
CA SER A 101 7.40 15.89 -19.71
C SER A 101 6.32 16.80 -19.12
N ALA A 102 5.99 16.60 -17.84
CA ALA A 102 5.10 17.49 -17.13
C ALA A 102 5.93 18.63 -16.53
N ASP A 103 5.69 19.86 -16.99
CA ASP A 103 6.31 21.05 -16.42
C ASP A 103 5.52 21.43 -15.16
N LEU A 104 5.94 20.89 -14.01
CA LEU A 104 5.35 21.29 -12.73
C LEU A 104 5.99 22.62 -12.33
N MET A 105 5.17 23.67 -12.27
CA MET A 105 5.57 25.06 -11.95
C MET A 105 6.36 25.23 -10.64
N VAL A 106 6.37 24.22 -9.77
CA VAL A 106 7.10 24.21 -8.48
C VAL A 106 8.39 23.37 -8.51
N LEU A 107 8.56 22.43 -9.44
CA LEU A 107 9.65 21.43 -9.46
C LEU A 107 10.51 21.45 -10.74
N GLY A 108 10.15 22.25 -11.75
CA GLY A 108 10.79 22.26 -13.07
C GLY A 108 10.31 21.11 -13.97
N THR A 109 11.03 20.84 -15.08
CA THR A 109 10.72 19.72 -15.98
C THR A 109 10.99 18.39 -15.30
N VAL A 110 9.97 17.81 -14.67
CA VAL A 110 10.06 16.46 -14.11
C VAL A 110 9.78 15.48 -15.24
N LYS A 111 10.82 14.73 -15.64
CA LYS A 111 10.67 13.60 -16.57
C LYS A 111 10.02 12.43 -15.84
N THR A 112 8.72 12.54 -15.59
CA THR A 112 7.96 11.46 -14.97
C THR A 112 7.46 10.53 -16.08
N SER A 113 7.98 9.32 -16.11
CA SER A 113 7.48 8.27 -17.01
C SER A 113 6.10 7.82 -16.56
N SER A 114 5.21 7.49 -17.52
CA SER A 114 3.93 6.82 -17.25
C SER A 114 4.08 5.57 -16.36
N VAL A 115 5.27 4.97 -16.35
CA VAL A 115 5.66 3.85 -15.48
C VAL A 115 5.41 4.12 -13.99
N LEU A 116 5.56 5.37 -13.50
CA LEU A 116 5.36 5.69 -12.07
C LEU A 116 3.89 5.47 -11.69
N PHE A 117 2.97 5.90 -12.56
CA PHE A 117 1.53 5.80 -12.32
C PHE A 117 1.06 4.35 -12.32
N PHE A 118 1.64 3.53 -13.20
CA PHE A 118 1.43 2.09 -13.18
C PHE A 118 1.96 1.48 -11.88
N ASP A 119 3.17 1.83 -11.46
CA ASP A 119 3.77 1.35 -10.21
C ASP A 119 2.99 1.78 -8.96
N ILE A 120 2.43 2.99 -8.93
CA ILE A 120 1.50 3.42 -7.87
C ILE A 120 0.27 2.50 -7.85
N GLY A 121 -0.28 2.14 -9.01
CA GLY A 121 -1.37 1.18 -9.11
C GLY A 121 -1.00 -0.17 -8.50
N VAL A 122 0.14 -0.73 -8.90
CA VAL A 122 0.67 -2.00 -8.37
C VAL A 122 0.91 -1.93 -6.86
N TYR A 123 1.50 -0.84 -6.38
CA TYR A 123 1.74 -0.59 -4.96
C TYR A 123 0.46 -0.69 -4.13
N LEU A 124 -0.60 -0.01 -4.59
CA LEU A 124 -1.89 0.01 -3.89
C LEU A 124 -2.56 -1.36 -3.92
N VAL A 125 -2.45 -2.12 -5.01
CA VAL A 125 -2.98 -3.49 -5.10
C VAL A 125 -2.25 -4.41 -4.12
N VAL A 126 -0.92 -4.39 -4.07
CA VAL A 126 -0.13 -5.25 -3.17
C VAL A 126 -0.44 -4.93 -1.71
N LEU A 127 -0.48 -3.64 -1.37
CA LEU A 127 -0.82 -3.18 -0.03
C LEU A 127 -2.26 -3.58 0.34
N GLY A 128 -3.22 -3.31 -0.54
CA GLY A 128 -4.64 -3.63 -0.34
C GLY A 128 -4.88 -5.13 -0.14
N MET A 129 -4.26 -5.98 -0.98
CA MET A 129 -4.31 -7.43 -0.82
C MET A 129 -3.75 -7.88 0.54
N SER A 130 -2.63 -7.30 0.97
CA SER A 130 -2.00 -7.67 2.24
C SER A 130 -2.84 -7.24 3.44
N LEU A 131 -3.39 -6.03 3.40
CA LEU A 131 -4.31 -5.53 4.43
C LEU A 131 -5.56 -6.41 4.52
N LEU A 132 -6.12 -6.80 3.38
CA LEU A 132 -7.28 -7.68 3.33
C LEU A 132 -6.95 -9.05 3.96
N LEU A 133 -5.79 -9.61 3.66
CA LEU A 133 -5.33 -10.84 4.31
C LEU A 133 -5.20 -10.70 5.82
N LEU A 134 -4.61 -9.60 6.31
CA LEU A 134 -4.50 -9.32 7.75
C LEU A 134 -5.87 -9.17 8.41
N GLU A 135 -6.81 -8.50 7.75
CA GLU A 135 -8.20 -8.37 8.22
C GLU A 135 -8.90 -9.72 8.30
N GLN A 136 -8.75 -10.59 7.30
CA GLN A 136 -9.34 -11.94 7.31
C GLN A 136 -8.73 -12.83 8.39
N LEU A 137 -7.42 -12.73 8.61
CA LEU A 137 -6.72 -13.46 9.67
C LEU A 137 -7.09 -12.95 11.08
N GLY A 138 -7.39 -11.65 11.21
CA GLY A 138 -7.77 -11.05 12.49
C GLY A 138 -9.26 -11.09 12.82
N GLY A 139 -10.11 -11.22 11.82
CA GLY A 139 -11.56 -11.39 11.99
C GLY A 139 -11.95 -12.79 12.45
N ALA A 140 -11.06 -13.78 12.33
CA ALA A 140 -11.31 -15.16 12.77
C ALA A 140 -11.39 -15.32 14.31
N ASP A 141 -11.02 -14.31 15.10
CA ASP A 141 -10.86 -14.39 16.55
C ASP A 141 -11.99 -13.74 17.40
N GLY A 142 -13.22 -13.61 16.88
CA GLY A 142 -14.39 -13.58 17.77
C GLY A 142 -15.46 -12.50 17.53
N THR A 143 -16.31 -12.73 16.54
CA THR A 143 -17.72 -12.33 16.61
C THR A 143 -18.54 -13.43 15.94
N ASP A 144 -19.16 -14.29 16.75
CA ASP A 144 -20.32 -15.06 16.32
C ASP A 144 -21.48 -14.07 16.17
N PRO A 145 -22.01 -13.80 14.96
CA PRO A 145 -23.12 -12.86 14.78
C PRO A 145 -24.47 -13.42 15.27
N ASP A 146 -24.53 -14.70 15.68
CA ASP A 146 -25.78 -15.40 15.97
C ASP A 146 -26.15 -15.50 17.46
N GLU A 147 -25.47 -14.79 18.38
CA GLU A 147 -25.95 -14.65 19.77
C GLU A 147 -27.03 -13.55 19.88
N VAL A 148 -28.12 -13.72 19.14
CA VAL A 148 -29.38 -13.00 19.39
C VAL A 148 -30.11 -13.75 20.50
N GLN A 149 -29.97 -13.27 21.74
CA GLN A 149 -30.93 -13.56 22.82
C GLN A 149 -32.32 -13.07 22.38
N PRO A 150 -33.32 -13.94 22.44
CA PRO A 150 -34.26 -13.84 23.56
C PRO A 150 -34.47 -15.13 24.35
#